data_AF-S3BRW3-F1
#
_entry.id   AF-S3BRW3-F1
#
_cell.length_a   1.000
_cell.length_b   1.000
_cell.length_c   1.000
_cell.angle_alpha   90.00
_cell.angle_beta   90.00
_cell.angle_gamma   90.00
#
_symmetry.space_group_name_H-M   'P 1'
#
loop_
_entity.id
_entity.type
_entity.pdbx_description
1 polymer ?
#
loop_
_entity_poly.entity_id
_entity_poly.type
_entity_poly.pdbx_seq_one_letter_code
_entity_poly.pdbx_strand_id
1 'polypeptide(L)'
;MPGVSRPARGSLVDRALRRIALEWQVQKHYNQYYLMHLQGPLRAAIISYLGQLSDGGKGVSIGDLKALLIPPIFPSDHGNGREQGGGVDDNRGGEQLHIEDEPPSPSTLNEDFRYLDLSGSVGQLLSIKELSDLLFPGGAVGSLSKARGNIKRTNNGKEQQEEDAGLLESWDLPGVSSPPRALLPNLTHLSLALDPDRHGQASWRQLLAFASHLPMLTHLRLAYWPEPTLTPNAKLTTVVSPEGRRFQYGGTGFYSHTLDNDWAEAVLLVRKLSKALYGLEYLDLTGCVSWFPALMNRVDNDQVDWAGDWGKITTLVLTYSHGHEGSADDDQSHQTDDPEDVVRELRAADVAQRTKAADTAKEIEQHIRQQRAGQGRFITVEYDRDPGRKR
;
A
#
# COMPACT_ATOMS: atom_id res chain seq x y z
N MET A 1 -11.65 -0.34 8.44
CA MET A 1 -11.05 -1.65 8.78
C MET A 1 -11.53 -2.07 10.15
N PRO A 2 -12.07 -3.28 10.30
CA PRO A 2 -12.44 -3.84 11.60
C PRO A 2 -11.20 -4.01 12.48
N GLY A 3 -11.39 -4.08 13.81
CA GLY A 3 -10.30 -4.34 14.78
C GLY A 3 -9.31 -3.19 15.05
N VAL A 4 -9.34 -2.11 14.26
CA VAL A 4 -8.43 -0.96 14.44
C VAL A 4 -8.99 0.01 15.49
N SER A 5 -8.25 0.20 16.59
CA SER A 5 -8.55 1.22 17.60
C SER A 5 -8.26 2.62 17.05
N ARG A 6 -9.30 3.36 16.67
CA ARG A 6 -9.21 4.78 16.30
C ARG A 6 -9.69 5.67 17.45
N PRO A 7 -9.12 6.87 17.63
CA PRO A 7 -9.68 7.87 18.54
C PRO A 7 -11.17 8.08 18.25
N ALA A 8 -11.99 8.13 19.30
CA ALA A 8 -13.41 8.40 19.14
C ALA A 8 -13.61 9.78 18.49
N ARG A 9 -14.46 9.86 17.44
CA ARG A 9 -14.72 11.13 16.74
C ARG A 9 -15.18 12.20 17.73
N GLY A 10 -14.61 13.39 17.63
CA GLY A 10 -14.92 14.53 18.49
C GLY A 10 -14.29 14.48 19.89
N SER A 11 -13.64 13.37 20.28
CA SER A 11 -12.86 13.30 21.52
C SER A 11 -11.68 14.28 21.50
N LEU A 12 -11.13 14.59 22.68
CA LEU A 12 -9.95 15.44 22.79
C LEU A 12 -8.77 14.88 21.97
N VAL A 13 -8.58 13.55 21.99
CA VAL A 13 -7.50 12.89 21.22
C VAL A 13 -7.74 13.06 19.72
N ASP A 14 -8.95 12.80 19.22
CA ASP A 14 -9.28 13.00 17.79
C ASP A 14 -9.04 14.45 17.36
N ARG A 15 -9.52 15.43 18.13
CA ARG A 15 -9.31 16.85 17.83
C ARG A 15 -7.84 17.26 17.84
N ALA A 16 -7.08 16.78 18.83
CA ALA A 16 -5.65 17.08 18.95
C ALA A 16 -4.84 16.49 17.79
N LEU A 17 -5.07 15.21 17.44
CA LEU A 17 -4.35 14.57 16.34
C LEU A 17 -4.70 15.18 14.98
N ARG A 18 -5.97 15.56 14.76
CA ARG A 18 -6.38 16.31 13.56
C ARG A 18 -5.65 17.65 13.47
N ARG A 19 -5.53 18.39 14.58
CA ARG A 19 -4.78 19.66 14.59
C ARG A 19 -3.30 19.45 14.30
N ILE A 20 -2.68 18.41 14.87
CA ILE A 20 -1.30 18.03 14.58
C ILE A 20 -1.12 17.76 13.08
N ALA A 21 -2.05 17.02 12.47
CA ALA A 21 -2.00 16.71 11.03
C ALA A 21 -2.17 17.95 10.14
N LEU A 22 -3.04 18.89 10.51
CA LEU A 22 -3.23 20.15 9.77
C LEU A 22 -2.00 21.06 9.85
N GLU A 23 -1.25 21.03 10.95
CA GLU A 23 -0.02 21.80 11.15
C GLU A 23 1.24 20.95 10.93
N TRP A 24 1.13 19.86 10.18
CA TRP A 24 2.15 18.81 10.17
C TRP A 24 3.56 19.30 9.87
N GLN A 25 3.74 20.24 8.94
CA GLN A 25 5.05 20.79 8.61
C GLN A 25 5.74 21.46 9.82
N VAL A 26 4.96 22.17 10.64
CA VAL A 26 5.43 22.79 11.89
C VAL A 26 5.71 21.70 12.92
N GLN A 27 4.77 20.77 13.10
CA GLN A 27 4.88 19.71 14.10
C GLN A 27 6.09 18.80 13.83
N LYS A 28 6.29 18.42 12.57
CA LYS A 28 7.43 17.63 12.10
C LYS A 28 8.76 18.33 12.37
N HIS A 29 8.83 19.65 12.25
CA HIS A 29 10.07 20.40 12.50
C HIS A 29 10.36 20.57 14.00
N TYR A 30 9.40 21.11 14.75
CA TYR A 30 9.61 21.47 16.15
C TYR A 30 9.53 20.27 17.10
N ASN A 31 8.71 19.26 16.78
CA ASN A 31 8.51 18.09 17.62
C ASN A 31 9.21 16.82 17.09
N GLN A 32 10.15 16.94 16.14
CA GLN A 32 10.88 15.79 15.56
C GLN A 32 11.45 14.80 16.59
N TYR A 33 11.86 15.29 17.76
CA TYR A 33 12.43 14.47 18.84
C TYR A 33 11.36 13.80 19.72
N TYR A 34 10.14 14.34 19.75
CA TYR A 34 9.04 13.86 20.60
C TYR A 34 8.07 12.94 19.86
N LEU A 35 7.99 13.06 18.53
CA LEU A 35 7.04 12.31 17.71
C LEU A 35 7.20 10.79 17.83
N MET A 36 8.43 10.28 18.00
CA MET A 36 8.68 8.84 18.13
C MET A 36 8.19 8.26 19.47
N HIS A 37 8.10 9.09 20.52
CA HIS A 37 7.73 8.64 21.87
C HIS A 37 6.21 8.49 22.03
N LEU A 38 5.45 8.92 21.03
CA LEU A 38 4.03 8.63 20.95
C LEU A 38 3.83 7.12 20.82
N GLN A 39 2.84 6.58 21.53
CA GLN A 39 2.46 5.18 21.39
C GLN A 39 2.08 4.86 19.93
N GLY A 40 2.38 3.65 19.48
CA GLY A 40 2.13 3.15 18.13
C GLY A 40 0.72 3.44 17.62
N PRO A 41 -0.37 3.22 18.40
CA PRO A 41 -1.71 3.57 17.97
C PRO A 41 -1.90 5.06 17.67
N LEU A 42 -1.27 5.96 18.44
CA LEU A 42 -1.34 7.40 18.19
C LEU A 42 -0.56 7.78 16.93
N ARG A 43 0.64 7.21 16.74
CA ARG A 43 1.44 7.41 15.52
C ARG A 43 0.69 6.91 14.28
N ALA A 44 0.11 5.73 14.36
CA ALA A 44 -0.71 5.16 13.29
C ALA A 44 -1.97 6.01 13.00
N ALA A 45 -2.61 6.57 14.02
CA ALA A 45 -3.71 7.52 13.84
C ALA A 45 -3.24 8.81 13.18
N ILE A 46 -2.09 9.37 13.56
CA ILE A 46 -1.50 10.55 12.90
C ILE A 46 -1.28 10.26 11.42
N ILE A 47 -0.65 9.13 11.05
CA ILE A 47 -0.45 8.74 9.64
C ILE A 47 -1.79 8.72 8.89
N SER A 48 -2.84 8.11 9.46
CA SER A 48 -4.17 8.09 8.84
C SER A 48 -4.77 9.49 8.65
N TYR A 49 -4.62 10.39 9.63
CA TYR A 49 -5.07 11.78 9.51
C TYR A 49 -4.24 12.58 8.50
N LEU A 50 -2.93 12.36 8.43
CA LEU A 50 -2.07 13.02 7.42
C LEU A 50 -2.53 12.66 6.01
N GLY A 51 -2.84 11.39 5.76
CA GLY A 51 -3.36 10.94 4.47
C GLY A 51 -4.66 11.67 4.06
N GLN A 52 -5.50 12.01 5.03
CA GLN A 52 -6.81 12.66 4.81
C GLN A 52 -6.74 14.20 4.82
N LEU A 53 -5.89 14.80 5.64
CA LEU A 53 -5.97 16.22 6.00
C LEU A 53 -4.76 17.05 5.57
N SER A 54 -3.59 16.45 5.36
CA SER A 54 -2.37 17.22 5.06
C SER A 54 -2.28 17.61 3.58
N ASP A 55 -1.71 18.81 3.31
CA ASP A 55 -1.34 19.33 1.99
C ASP A 55 -2.37 19.10 0.85
N GLY A 56 -3.65 19.32 1.17
CA GLY A 56 -4.75 19.16 0.20
C GLY A 56 -5.11 17.70 -0.11
N GLY A 57 -4.91 16.79 0.85
CA GLY A 57 -5.27 15.37 0.72
C GLY A 57 -4.36 14.61 -0.24
N LYS A 58 -3.10 15.05 -0.41
CA LYS A 58 -2.14 14.39 -1.33
C LYS A 58 -1.55 13.10 -0.77
N GLY A 59 -1.94 12.70 0.44
CA GLY A 59 -1.43 11.52 1.10
C GLY A 59 -0.19 11.78 1.97
N VAL A 60 0.37 10.71 2.52
CA VAL A 60 1.55 10.70 3.38
C VAL A 60 2.81 10.46 2.54
N SER A 61 3.85 11.29 2.71
CA SER A 61 5.13 11.09 2.04
C SER A 61 6.04 10.13 2.79
N ILE A 62 7.07 9.60 2.11
CA ILE A 62 8.11 8.79 2.74
C ILE A 62 8.83 9.55 3.88
N GLY A 63 8.99 10.87 3.75
CA GLY A 63 9.62 11.70 4.77
C GLY A 63 8.78 11.82 6.04
N ASP A 64 7.46 11.71 5.93
CA ASP A 64 6.54 11.77 7.07
C ASP A 64 6.56 10.45 7.83
N LEU A 65 6.59 9.32 7.11
CA LEU A 65 6.77 8.01 7.70
C LEU A 65 8.10 7.92 8.45
N LYS A 66 9.20 8.41 7.86
CA LYS A 66 10.50 8.45 8.54
C LYS A 66 10.47 9.27 9.84
N ALA A 67 9.79 10.42 9.84
CA ALA A 67 9.68 11.26 11.05
C ALA A 67 8.90 10.59 12.20
N LEU A 68 8.00 9.64 11.90
CA LEU A 68 7.20 8.94 12.91
C LEU A 68 7.77 7.58 13.32
N LEU A 69 8.53 6.93 12.43
CA LEU A 69 8.97 5.55 12.58
C LEU A 69 10.47 5.40 12.86
N ILE A 70 11.28 6.42 12.57
CA ILE A 70 12.73 6.40 12.74
C ILE A 70 13.16 7.52 13.71
N PRO A 71 13.93 7.21 14.77
CA PRO A 71 14.55 8.22 15.62
C PRO A 71 15.44 9.18 14.80
N PRO A 72 15.40 10.51 15.04
CA PRO A 72 16.36 11.42 14.44
C PRO A 72 17.76 11.10 14.99
N ILE A 73 18.75 11.19 14.10
CA ILE A 73 20.14 10.96 14.45
C ILE A 73 20.63 12.16 15.26
N PHE A 74 21.06 11.92 16.50
CA PHE A 74 21.81 12.93 17.25
C PHE A 74 23.18 13.08 16.58
N PRO A 75 23.63 14.30 16.23
CA PRO A 75 25.04 14.51 15.98
C PRO A 75 25.76 14.19 17.29
N SER A 76 26.43 13.04 17.35
CA SER A 76 27.29 12.71 18.47
C SER A 76 28.36 13.80 18.55
N ASP A 77 28.42 14.53 19.67
CA ASP A 77 29.50 15.49 19.98
C ASP A 77 30.82 14.76 20.33
N HIS A 78 31.04 13.59 19.73
CA HIS A 78 32.25 12.81 19.86
C HIS A 78 33.21 13.16 18.73
N GLY A 79 33.92 14.27 18.96
CA GLY A 79 35.35 14.30 18.71
C GLY A 79 35.76 14.62 17.28
N ASN A 80 35.93 15.91 17.02
CA ASN A 80 37.01 16.39 16.15
C ASN A 80 38.31 15.66 16.54
N GLY A 81 38.76 14.73 15.70
CA GLY A 81 40.11 14.19 15.73
C GLY A 81 41.11 15.28 15.36
N ARG A 82 41.37 16.19 16.30
CA ARG A 82 42.51 17.09 16.26
C ARG A 82 43.70 16.27 16.73
N GLU A 83 44.54 15.86 15.77
CA GLU A 83 45.87 15.38 16.07
C GLU A 83 46.61 16.46 16.87
N GLN A 84 46.82 16.21 18.16
CA GLN A 84 47.87 16.86 18.94
C GLN A 84 48.29 15.89 20.03
N GLY A 85 49.51 15.36 19.86
CA GLY A 85 50.14 14.46 20.80
C GLY A 85 50.51 15.13 22.13
N GLY A 86 50.83 14.28 23.10
CA GLY A 86 51.43 14.68 24.38
C GLY A 86 50.80 13.91 25.53
N GLY A 87 51.48 12.86 26.00
CA GLY A 87 51.04 12.04 27.12
C GLY A 87 51.09 12.76 28.47
N VAL A 88 50.51 12.11 29.49
CA VAL A 88 51.16 11.59 30.71
C VAL A 88 50.06 10.95 31.56
N ASP A 89 50.38 9.76 32.11
CA ASP A 89 49.59 8.99 33.07
C ASP A 89 49.11 9.81 34.26
N ASP A 90 47.86 9.61 34.70
CA ASP A 90 47.63 9.52 36.14
C ASP A 90 46.36 8.72 36.47
N ASN A 91 46.59 7.71 37.32
CA ASN A 91 45.66 6.72 37.81
C ASN A 91 44.76 7.32 38.90
N ARG A 92 43.48 7.52 38.63
CA ARG A 92 42.44 7.71 39.66
C ARG A 92 41.22 6.88 39.31
N GLY A 93 40.95 5.88 40.15
CA GLY A 93 39.72 5.10 40.13
C GLY A 93 38.50 6.00 40.22
N GLY A 94 37.80 6.13 39.10
CA GLY A 94 36.42 6.56 39.02
C GLY A 94 35.62 5.34 38.58
N GLU A 95 34.57 5.03 39.32
CA GLU A 95 33.60 3.99 38.97
C GLU A 95 33.15 4.19 37.52
N GLN A 96 33.54 3.26 36.65
CA GLN A 96 33.07 3.19 35.28
C GLN A 96 31.57 2.83 35.35
N LEU A 97 30.71 3.86 35.43
CA LEU A 97 29.28 3.71 35.21
C LEU A 97 29.08 3.31 33.74
N HIS A 98 29.18 2.01 33.47
CA HIS A 98 28.69 1.39 32.24
C HIS A 98 27.16 1.53 32.21
N ILE A 99 26.67 2.65 31.69
CA ILE A 99 25.32 2.76 31.12
C ILE A 99 25.49 3.47 29.77
N GLU A 100 26.08 2.78 28.81
CA GLU A 100 25.81 3.08 27.40
C GLU A 100 24.56 2.26 27.06
N ASP A 101 23.38 2.79 27.44
CA ASP A 101 22.11 2.32 26.87
C ASP A 101 22.15 2.69 25.39
N GLU A 102 22.58 1.75 24.55
CA GLU A 102 22.41 1.85 23.10
C GLU A 102 20.92 2.17 22.85
N PRO A 103 20.60 3.25 22.10
CA PRO A 103 19.20 3.63 21.90
C PRO A 103 18.44 2.44 21.29
N PRO A 104 17.24 2.12 21.80
CA PRO A 104 16.49 0.95 21.35
C PRO A 104 16.31 1.00 19.84
N SER A 105 16.56 -0.13 19.18
CA SER A 105 16.40 -0.23 17.73
C SER A 105 15.03 0.29 17.29
N PRO A 106 14.91 0.92 16.10
CA PRO A 106 13.62 1.41 15.60
C PRO A 106 12.53 0.34 15.58
N SER A 107 12.89 -0.91 15.27
CA SER A 107 11.96 -2.05 15.31
C SER A 107 11.39 -2.28 16.72
N THR A 108 12.19 -2.17 17.78
CA THR A 108 11.74 -2.31 19.17
C THR A 108 10.79 -1.18 19.55
N LEU A 109 11.10 0.06 19.13
CA LEU A 109 10.23 1.22 19.37
C LEU A 109 8.88 1.12 18.65
N ASN A 110 8.79 0.28 17.63
CA ASN A 110 7.59 0.09 16.81
C ASN A 110 6.87 -1.24 17.11
N GLU A 111 7.23 -1.92 18.20
CA GLU A 111 6.63 -3.20 18.58
C GLU A 111 5.15 -3.13 18.94
N ASP A 112 4.59 -1.95 19.20
CA ASP A 112 3.16 -1.70 19.48
C ASP A 112 2.36 -1.26 18.24
N PHE A 113 3.03 -1.10 17.09
CA PHE A 113 2.40 -0.78 15.82
C PHE A 113 1.72 -2.04 15.25
N ARG A 114 0.40 -1.99 15.05
CA ARG A 114 -0.39 -3.12 14.51
C ARG A 114 -1.07 -2.81 13.18
N TYR A 115 -1.32 -1.54 12.90
CA TYR A 115 -2.04 -1.11 11.70
C TYR A 115 -1.35 0.07 11.04
N LEU A 116 -1.34 0.09 9.72
CA LEU A 116 -0.81 1.19 8.92
C LEU A 116 -1.83 1.56 7.84
N ASP A 117 -2.30 2.80 7.86
CA ASP A 117 -3.30 3.30 6.91
C ASP A 117 -2.66 4.33 5.98
N LEU A 118 -2.40 3.93 4.74
CA LEU A 118 -1.76 4.74 3.70
C LEU A 118 -2.76 5.07 2.57
N SER A 119 -4.05 5.09 2.90
CA SER A 119 -5.10 5.41 1.93
C SER A 119 -4.82 6.76 1.25
N GLY A 120 -4.93 6.81 -0.09
CA GLY A 120 -4.66 7.99 -0.91
C GLY A 120 -3.16 8.36 -1.07
N SER A 121 -2.24 7.63 -0.42
CA SER A 121 -0.81 7.97 -0.43
C SER A 121 -0.02 7.26 -1.54
N VAL A 122 -0.38 5.99 -1.78
CA VAL A 122 0.31 5.14 -2.76
C VAL A 122 0.06 5.65 -4.19
N GLY A 123 1.14 5.80 -4.96
CA GLY A 123 1.07 6.29 -6.34
C GLY A 123 0.92 7.81 -6.46
N GLN A 124 0.94 8.55 -5.34
CA GLN A 124 0.90 10.01 -5.28
C GLN A 124 2.20 10.57 -4.67
N LEU A 125 2.36 10.42 -3.35
CA LEU A 125 3.53 10.90 -2.59
C LEU A 125 4.39 9.77 -2.03
N LEU A 126 3.99 8.52 -2.25
CA LEU A 126 4.65 7.33 -1.78
C LEU A 126 4.56 6.22 -2.82
N SER A 127 5.69 5.61 -3.18
CA SER A 127 5.71 4.37 -3.95
C SER A 127 5.75 3.14 -3.03
N ILE A 128 5.28 2.00 -3.53
CA ILE A 128 5.36 0.73 -2.80
C ILE A 128 6.82 0.32 -2.60
N LYS A 129 7.69 0.65 -3.56
CA LYS A 129 9.14 0.43 -3.43
C LYS A 129 9.73 1.20 -2.24
N GLU A 130 9.48 2.50 -2.14
CA GLU A 130 9.96 3.31 -1.01
C GLU A 130 9.42 2.80 0.33
N LEU A 131 8.16 2.37 0.36
CA LEU A 131 7.57 1.74 1.53
C LEU A 131 8.26 0.41 1.88
N SER A 132 8.53 -0.43 0.89
CA SER A 132 9.23 -1.70 1.05
C SER A 132 10.64 -1.47 1.60
N ASP A 133 11.39 -0.54 1.01
CA ASP A 133 12.76 -0.21 1.41
C ASP A 133 12.81 0.35 2.85
N LEU A 134 11.78 1.10 3.27
CA LEU A 134 11.64 1.60 4.63
C LEU A 134 11.31 0.50 5.64
N LEU A 135 10.32 -0.35 5.32
CA LEU A 135 9.81 -1.35 6.24
C LEU A 135 10.72 -2.58 6.36
N PHE A 136 11.44 -2.90 5.28
CA PHE A 136 12.31 -4.06 5.17
C PHE A 136 13.68 -3.64 4.65
N PRO A 137 14.48 -2.93 5.46
CA PRO A 137 15.81 -2.49 5.05
C PRO A 137 16.74 -3.71 4.89
N GLY A 138 16.79 -4.29 3.69
CA GLY A 138 17.56 -5.50 3.36
C GLY A 138 18.55 -5.27 2.22
N GLY A 139 19.84 -5.15 2.55
CA GLY A 139 20.95 -5.16 1.59
C GLY A 139 21.72 -3.85 1.39
N ALA A 140 21.20 -2.69 1.84
CA ALA A 140 21.81 -1.38 1.58
C ALA A 140 22.71 -0.83 2.72
N VAL A 141 22.93 -1.59 3.81
CA VAL A 141 23.93 -1.21 4.84
C VAL A 141 25.37 -1.33 4.31
N GLY A 142 25.57 -1.94 3.14
CA GLY A 142 26.81 -1.87 2.36
C GLY A 142 26.90 -0.72 1.34
N SER A 143 25.85 0.09 1.17
CA SER A 143 25.81 1.15 0.14
C SER A 143 26.08 2.56 0.66
N LEU A 144 26.03 2.78 1.97
CA LEU A 144 26.46 4.06 2.58
C LEU A 144 27.98 4.14 2.78
N SER A 145 28.69 3.01 2.74
CA SER A 145 30.17 2.96 2.79
C SER A 145 30.84 3.01 1.41
N LYS A 146 30.10 2.87 0.30
CA LYS A 146 30.62 2.94 -1.08
C LYS A 146 30.53 4.33 -1.74
N ALA A 147 30.02 5.34 -1.04
CA ALA A 147 30.06 6.74 -1.50
C ALA A 147 31.47 7.37 -1.44
N ARG A 148 32.49 6.63 -0.98
CA ARG A 148 33.90 7.01 -1.10
C ARG A 148 34.66 6.00 -1.96
N GLY A 149 34.88 6.37 -3.21
CA GLY A 149 35.93 5.80 -4.06
C GLY A 149 35.45 4.80 -5.12
N ASN A 150 35.10 5.31 -6.29
CA ASN A 150 35.75 4.90 -7.55
C ASN A 150 35.17 5.68 -8.73
N ILE A 151 35.81 6.81 -9.05
CA ILE A 151 35.72 7.39 -10.39
C ILE A 151 36.59 6.50 -11.29
N LYS A 152 35.98 5.59 -12.04
CA LYS A 152 36.64 4.94 -13.18
C LYS A 152 36.19 5.64 -14.44
N ARG A 153 37.01 6.58 -14.92
CA ARG A 153 36.89 7.14 -16.28
C ARG A 153 37.12 6.00 -17.27
N THR A 154 36.19 5.80 -18.19
CA THR A 154 36.46 5.05 -19.43
C THR A 154 36.24 5.99 -20.60
N ASN A 155 37.31 6.23 -21.36
CA ASN A 155 37.24 6.85 -22.67
C ASN A 155 36.56 5.87 -23.62
N ASN A 156 35.36 6.21 -24.07
CA ASN A 156 34.90 6.11 -25.47
C ASN A 156 33.39 6.32 -25.49
N GLY A 157 32.96 7.44 -26.09
CA GLY A 157 31.55 7.81 -26.21
C GLY A 157 30.80 6.81 -27.10
N LYS A 158 29.91 6.04 -26.48
CA LYS A 158 28.72 5.42 -27.06
C LYS A 158 27.74 5.21 -25.92
N GLU A 159 26.66 5.99 -25.93
CA GLU A 159 25.51 5.79 -25.06
C GLU A 159 24.82 4.49 -25.49
N GLN A 160 24.83 3.48 -24.63
CA GLN A 160 23.97 2.31 -24.74
C GLN A 160 23.07 2.28 -23.51
N GLN A 161 21.77 2.37 -23.78
CA GLN A 161 20.68 2.25 -22.84
C GLN A 161 20.58 0.76 -22.48
N GLU A 162 21.09 0.36 -21.31
CA GLU A 162 20.90 -0.99 -20.78
C GLU A 162 19.53 -1.07 -20.10
N GLU A 163 18.59 -1.68 -20.82
CA GLU A 163 17.28 -2.07 -20.31
C GLU A 163 17.42 -3.32 -19.40
N ASP A 164 17.00 -3.15 -18.14
CA ASP A 164 16.27 -4.05 -17.23
C ASP A 164 16.25 -5.59 -17.46
N ALA A 165 17.36 -6.21 -17.86
CA ALA A 165 17.46 -7.67 -18.04
C ALA A 165 18.16 -8.42 -16.89
N GLY A 166 18.64 -7.72 -15.86
CA GLY A 166 19.46 -8.30 -14.78
C GLY A 166 18.74 -8.70 -13.48
N LEU A 167 17.45 -8.41 -13.34
CA LEU A 167 16.71 -8.63 -12.07
C LEU A 167 15.93 -9.95 -11.99
N LEU A 168 15.97 -10.79 -13.03
CA LEU A 168 15.13 -11.99 -13.14
C LEU A 168 15.80 -13.32 -12.75
N GLU A 169 17.06 -13.35 -12.29
CA GLU A 169 17.77 -14.61 -12.04
C GLU A 169 18.40 -14.81 -10.64
N SER A 170 18.06 -13.99 -9.64
CA SER A 170 18.68 -14.09 -8.31
C SER A 170 17.72 -14.49 -7.19
N TRP A 171 17.01 -15.62 -7.31
CA TRP A 171 16.16 -16.12 -6.20
C TRP A 171 16.15 -17.65 -5.99
N ASP A 172 17.25 -18.35 -6.29
CA ASP A 172 17.41 -19.79 -5.97
C ASP A 172 18.71 -20.10 -5.17
N LEU A 173 19.06 -19.27 -4.19
CA LEU A 173 20.13 -19.61 -3.24
C LEU A 173 19.72 -19.31 -1.79
N PRO A 174 19.77 -20.31 -0.87
CA PRO A 174 19.60 -20.06 0.55
C PRO A 174 20.89 -19.46 1.10
N GLY A 175 21.05 -18.14 0.97
CA GLY A 175 22.04 -17.39 1.73
C GLY A 175 21.52 -17.16 3.15
N VAL A 176 22.15 -17.78 4.14
CA VAL A 176 21.86 -17.57 5.57
C VAL A 176 22.37 -16.18 5.98
N SER A 177 21.63 -15.15 5.59
CA SER A 177 21.65 -13.83 6.21
C SER A 177 20.45 -13.79 7.15
N SER A 178 20.66 -13.48 8.42
CA SER A 178 19.54 -13.19 9.33
C SER A 178 18.57 -12.24 8.63
N PRO A 179 17.26 -12.56 8.56
CA PRO A 179 16.31 -11.72 7.85
C PRO A 179 16.39 -10.30 8.44
N PRO A 180 16.53 -9.25 7.60
CA PRO A 180 16.57 -7.89 8.09
C PRO A 180 15.33 -7.64 8.95
N ARG A 181 15.56 -7.18 10.18
CA ARG A 181 14.49 -6.97 11.16
C ARG A 181 13.52 -5.93 10.59
N ALA A 182 12.26 -6.33 10.38
CA ALA A 182 11.24 -5.42 9.88
C ALA A 182 11.09 -4.21 10.81
N LEU A 183 10.87 -3.03 10.23
CA LEU A 183 10.66 -1.79 11.00
C LEU A 183 9.36 -1.86 11.81
N LEU A 184 8.35 -2.57 11.29
CA LEU A 184 7.05 -2.80 11.94
C LEU A 184 6.81 -4.31 12.11
N PRO A 185 7.47 -4.96 13.10
CA PRO A 185 7.51 -6.43 13.20
C PRO A 185 6.14 -7.08 13.46
N ASN A 186 5.18 -6.31 14.01
CA ASN A 186 3.86 -6.81 14.40
C ASN A 186 2.72 -6.23 13.53
N LEU A 187 3.03 -5.75 12.32
CA LEU A 187 2.03 -5.21 11.41
C LEU A 187 1.06 -6.30 10.96
N THR A 188 -0.23 -6.10 11.20
CA THR A 188 -1.31 -7.06 10.87
C THR A 188 -2.38 -6.45 9.97
N HIS A 189 -2.55 -5.13 10.00
CA HIS A 189 -3.55 -4.41 9.21
C HIS A 189 -2.87 -3.38 8.30
N LEU A 190 -3.18 -3.41 7.01
CA LEU A 190 -2.59 -2.50 6.04
C LEU A 190 -3.66 -1.99 5.07
N SER A 191 -3.78 -0.67 4.97
CA SER A 191 -4.56 -0.04 3.91
C SER A 191 -3.64 0.59 2.88
N LEU A 192 -3.78 0.16 1.62
CA LEU A 192 -3.16 0.76 0.44
C LEU A 192 -4.24 1.31 -0.50
N ALA A 193 -5.42 1.65 0.00
CA ALA A 193 -6.52 2.19 -0.80
C ALA A 193 -6.04 3.38 -1.64
N LEU A 194 -6.47 3.45 -2.90
CA LEU A 194 -6.19 4.59 -3.77
C LEU A 194 -7.28 5.65 -3.64
N ASP A 195 -6.94 6.89 -3.98
CA ASP A 195 -7.93 7.95 -4.11
C ASP A 195 -8.64 7.78 -5.47
N PRO A 196 -9.98 7.61 -5.51
CA PRO A 196 -10.72 7.41 -6.76
C PRO A 196 -10.58 8.57 -7.76
N ASP A 197 -10.44 9.79 -7.26
CA ASP A 197 -10.39 11.00 -8.09
C ASP A 197 -8.97 11.30 -8.57
N ARG A 198 -7.97 10.56 -8.05
CA ARG A 198 -6.57 10.73 -8.42
C ARG A 198 -6.01 9.47 -9.05
N HIS A 199 -5.69 9.56 -10.32
CA HIS A 199 -5.01 8.49 -11.04
C HIS A 199 -3.55 8.37 -10.57
N GLY A 200 -3.31 7.58 -9.53
CA GLY A 200 -1.98 7.17 -9.08
C GLY A 200 -1.48 5.95 -9.85
N GLN A 201 -0.17 5.86 -10.10
CA GLN A 201 0.45 4.69 -10.72
C GLN A 201 0.67 3.59 -9.68
N ALA A 202 -0.37 2.83 -9.35
CA ALA A 202 -0.23 1.62 -8.54
C ALA A 202 0.31 0.46 -9.40
N SER A 203 1.26 -0.31 -8.85
CA SER A 203 1.91 -1.41 -9.56
C SER A 203 1.66 -2.74 -8.86
N TRP A 204 0.98 -3.67 -9.55
CA TRP A 204 0.77 -5.03 -9.08
C TRP A 204 2.09 -5.80 -8.92
N ARG A 205 3.08 -5.55 -9.80
CA ARG A 205 4.43 -6.11 -9.66
C ARG A 205 5.06 -5.73 -8.32
N GLN A 206 5.00 -4.44 -7.95
CA GLN A 206 5.53 -3.97 -6.68
C GLN A 206 4.70 -4.45 -5.49
N LEU A 207 3.37 -4.51 -5.61
CA LEU A 207 2.50 -5.06 -4.58
C LEU A 207 2.85 -6.51 -4.25
N LEU A 208 3.02 -7.36 -5.26
CA LEU A 208 3.35 -8.77 -5.07
C LEU A 208 4.72 -8.95 -4.40
N ALA A 209 5.72 -8.18 -4.83
CA ALA A 209 7.04 -8.19 -4.19
C ALA A 209 6.93 -7.78 -2.71
N PHE A 210 6.21 -6.69 -2.44
CA PHE A 210 6.01 -6.18 -1.09
C PHE A 210 5.21 -7.14 -0.20
N ALA A 211 4.17 -7.77 -0.73
CA ALA A 211 3.34 -8.75 -0.03
C ALA A 211 4.14 -9.96 0.46
N SER A 212 5.19 -10.37 -0.25
CA SER A 212 6.05 -11.48 0.16
C SER A 212 6.79 -11.24 1.48
N HIS A 213 6.93 -9.97 1.90
CA HIS A 213 7.54 -9.59 3.18
C HIS A 213 6.53 -9.48 4.34
N LEU A 214 5.24 -9.72 4.09
CA LEU A 214 4.14 -9.50 5.04
C LEU A 214 3.33 -10.77 5.37
N PRO A 215 3.97 -11.89 5.78
CA PRO A 215 3.25 -13.14 6.03
C PRO A 215 2.27 -13.07 7.22
N MET A 216 2.41 -12.08 8.11
CA MET A 216 1.56 -11.89 9.29
C MET A 216 0.34 -10.98 9.03
N LEU A 217 0.17 -10.50 7.79
CA LEU A 217 -0.94 -9.63 7.46
C LEU A 217 -2.26 -10.40 7.50
N THR A 218 -3.23 -9.88 8.25
CA THR A 218 -4.59 -10.44 8.40
C THR A 218 -5.63 -9.56 7.72
N HIS A 219 -5.39 -8.26 7.61
CA HIS A 219 -6.33 -7.32 7.01
C HIS A 219 -5.63 -6.50 5.93
N LEU A 220 -6.14 -6.59 4.70
CA LEU A 220 -5.65 -5.80 3.57
C LEU A 220 -6.81 -5.04 2.91
N ARG A 221 -6.57 -3.76 2.63
CA ARG A 221 -7.47 -2.95 1.81
C ARG A 221 -6.76 -2.48 0.55
N LEU A 222 -7.31 -2.87 -0.58
CA LEU A 222 -6.92 -2.48 -1.94
C LEU A 222 -8.07 -1.75 -2.64
N ALA A 223 -8.84 -0.96 -1.89
CA ALA A 223 -9.93 -0.19 -2.48
C ALA A 223 -9.41 0.70 -3.63
N TYR A 224 -10.15 0.74 -4.73
CA TYR A 224 -9.85 1.51 -5.93
C TYR A 224 -8.59 1.08 -6.68
N TRP A 225 -8.05 -0.09 -6.39
CA TRP A 225 -6.92 -0.61 -7.15
C TRP A 225 -7.30 -0.90 -8.60
N PRO A 226 -6.39 -0.58 -9.54
CA PRO A 226 -6.60 -0.87 -10.95
C PRO A 226 -6.63 -2.39 -11.17
N GLU A 227 -7.14 -2.78 -12.34
CA GLU A 227 -7.13 -4.17 -12.79
C GLU A 227 -5.74 -4.81 -12.63
N PRO A 228 -5.66 -6.06 -12.12
CA PRO A 228 -4.39 -6.77 -12.03
C PRO A 228 -3.78 -7.03 -13.40
N THR A 229 -2.72 -6.31 -13.70
CA THR A 229 -1.89 -6.48 -14.91
C THR A 229 -0.44 -6.09 -14.64
N LEU A 230 0.51 -6.73 -15.31
CA LEU A 230 1.92 -6.34 -15.34
C LEU A 230 2.21 -5.31 -16.42
N THR A 231 1.29 -5.09 -17.36
CA THR A 231 1.43 -4.19 -18.50
C THR A 231 0.36 -3.08 -18.52
N PRO A 232 0.30 -2.21 -17.50
CA PRO A 232 -0.76 -1.20 -17.37
C PRO A 232 -0.83 -0.22 -18.56
N ASN A 233 0.30 0.07 -19.21
CA ASN A 233 0.39 1.00 -20.34
C ASN A 233 0.01 0.39 -21.71
N ALA A 234 -0.12 -0.95 -21.80
CA ALA A 234 -0.46 -1.62 -23.06
C ALA A 234 -1.86 -1.21 -23.58
N LYS A 235 -2.79 -0.90 -22.66
CA LYS A 235 -4.16 -0.46 -22.98
C LYS A 235 -4.23 0.91 -23.68
N LEU A 236 -3.25 1.78 -23.45
CA LEU A 236 -3.23 3.15 -23.99
C LEU A 236 -2.26 3.33 -25.17
N THR A 237 -1.46 2.32 -25.48
CA THR A 237 -0.47 2.38 -26.55
C THR A 237 -1.18 2.19 -27.88
N THR A 238 -0.86 3.00 -28.89
CA THR A 238 -1.30 2.79 -30.28
C THR A 238 -0.09 2.55 -31.16
N VAL A 239 -0.09 1.46 -31.93
CA VAL A 239 0.95 1.17 -32.91
C VAL A 239 0.46 1.55 -34.30
N VAL A 240 1.35 2.17 -35.08
CA VAL A 240 1.08 2.53 -36.47
C VAL A 240 1.64 1.41 -37.35
N SER A 241 0.80 0.79 -38.20
CA SER A 241 1.28 -0.21 -39.15
C SER A 241 2.16 0.41 -40.24
N PRO A 242 2.98 -0.39 -40.94
CA PRO A 242 3.78 0.06 -42.08
C PRO A 242 2.93 0.75 -43.18
N GLU A 243 1.65 0.40 -43.30
CA GLU A 243 0.66 1.02 -44.20
C GLU A 243 0.01 2.30 -43.62
N GLY A 244 0.51 2.82 -42.50
CA GLY A 244 0.07 4.08 -41.91
C GLY A 244 -1.23 4.01 -41.10
N ARG A 245 -1.77 2.82 -40.83
CA ARG A 245 -2.99 2.65 -40.03
C ARG A 245 -2.65 2.60 -38.54
N ARG A 246 -3.31 3.44 -37.74
CA ARG A 246 -3.16 3.43 -36.27
C ARG A 246 -4.07 2.38 -35.67
N PHE A 247 -3.49 1.40 -34.99
CA PHE A 247 -4.19 0.39 -34.21
C PHE A 247 -3.91 0.64 -32.73
N GLN A 248 -4.91 0.51 -31.87
CA GLN A 248 -4.63 0.37 -30.43
C GLN A 248 -3.83 -0.92 -30.24
N TYR A 249 -2.70 -0.83 -29.54
CA TYR A 249 -1.83 -1.97 -29.22
C TYR A 249 -2.58 -3.02 -28.41
N GLY A 250 -3.48 -2.58 -27.52
CA GLY A 250 -4.45 -3.44 -26.83
C GLY A 250 -5.61 -3.95 -27.69
N GLY A 251 -5.62 -3.73 -29.01
CA GLY A 251 -6.72 -4.06 -29.93
C GLY A 251 -6.45 -5.27 -30.84
N THR A 252 -5.35 -6.00 -30.64
CA THR A 252 -5.07 -7.26 -31.36
C THR A 252 -4.56 -8.33 -30.40
N GLY A 253 -5.48 -9.12 -29.84
CA GLY A 253 -5.29 -10.57 -29.67
C GLY A 253 -4.66 -11.14 -28.39
N PHE A 254 -4.19 -10.36 -27.42
CA PHE A 254 -3.67 -10.93 -26.14
C PHE A 254 -3.88 -10.11 -24.87
N TYR A 255 -4.27 -8.82 -24.97
CA TYR A 255 -4.30 -7.90 -23.81
C TYR A 255 -5.60 -7.08 -23.72
N SER A 256 -6.65 -7.47 -24.46
CA SER A 256 -7.93 -6.76 -24.52
C SER A 256 -9.00 -7.45 -23.67
N HIS A 257 -8.80 -7.49 -22.36
CA HIS A 257 -9.67 -8.25 -21.45
C HIS A 257 -11.14 -7.76 -21.42
N THR A 258 -11.39 -6.48 -21.71
CA THR A 258 -12.75 -5.91 -21.83
C THR A 258 -13.46 -6.24 -23.15
N LEU A 259 -12.73 -6.72 -24.16
CA LEU A 259 -13.27 -7.11 -25.47
C LEU A 259 -13.28 -8.62 -25.68
N ASP A 260 -12.30 -9.35 -25.11
CA ASP A 260 -12.09 -10.78 -25.34
C ASP A 260 -12.40 -11.67 -24.11
N ASN A 261 -12.77 -11.08 -22.97
CA ASN A 261 -13.08 -11.81 -21.71
C ASN A 261 -11.96 -12.74 -21.22
N ASP A 262 -10.72 -12.45 -21.58
CA ASP A 262 -9.54 -13.14 -21.06
C ASP A 262 -9.22 -12.62 -19.66
N TRP A 263 -9.14 -13.51 -18.66
CA TRP A 263 -8.82 -13.15 -17.28
C TRP A 263 -7.52 -13.80 -16.79
N ALA A 264 -6.74 -14.41 -17.70
CA ALA A 264 -5.56 -15.22 -17.36
C ALA A 264 -4.55 -14.48 -16.49
N GLU A 265 -4.10 -13.30 -16.92
CA GLU A 265 -3.12 -12.52 -16.17
C GLU A 265 -3.68 -12.10 -14.81
N ALA A 266 -4.92 -11.60 -14.78
CA ALA A 266 -5.54 -11.14 -13.55
C ALA A 266 -5.69 -12.28 -12.52
N VAL A 267 -6.19 -13.43 -12.95
CA VAL A 267 -6.33 -14.64 -12.10
C VAL A 267 -4.96 -15.08 -11.57
N LEU A 268 -3.92 -15.08 -12.41
CA LEU A 268 -2.57 -15.45 -12.00
C LEU A 268 -1.99 -14.49 -10.96
N LEU A 269 -2.18 -13.18 -11.13
CA LEU A 269 -1.68 -12.17 -10.19
C LEU A 269 -2.41 -12.24 -8.85
N VAL A 270 -3.74 -12.39 -8.87
CA VAL A 270 -4.54 -12.54 -7.65
C VAL A 270 -4.17 -13.85 -6.92
N ARG A 271 -3.92 -14.95 -7.65
CA ARG A 271 -3.45 -16.20 -7.06
C ARG A 271 -2.04 -16.09 -6.46
N LYS A 272 -1.14 -15.32 -7.08
CA LYS A 272 0.17 -15.04 -6.48
C LYS A 272 0.03 -14.24 -5.19
N LEU A 273 -0.88 -13.25 -5.19
CA LEU A 273 -1.20 -12.49 -3.98
C LEU A 273 -1.78 -13.40 -2.90
N SER A 274 -2.65 -14.35 -3.26
CA SER A 274 -3.27 -15.26 -2.29
C SER A 274 -2.26 -16.15 -1.59
N LYS A 275 -1.28 -16.66 -2.34
CA LYS A 275 -0.17 -17.45 -1.78
C LYS A 275 0.73 -16.63 -0.87
N ALA A 276 1.05 -15.39 -1.27
CA ALA A 276 1.89 -14.50 -0.45
C ALA A 276 1.18 -14.11 0.86
N LEU A 277 -0.14 -13.93 0.83
CA LEU A 277 -0.96 -13.45 1.92
C LEU A 277 -2.00 -14.49 2.37
N TYR A 278 -1.55 -15.72 2.60
CA TYR A 278 -2.40 -16.85 3.01
C TYR A 278 -3.00 -16.69 4.43
N GLY A 279 -2.49 -15.72 5.19
CA GLY A 279 -2.96 -15.36 6.53
C GLY A 279 -4.18 -14.44 6.56
N LEU A 280 -4.64 -13.93 5.40
CA LEU A 280 -5.70 -12.93 5.35
C LEU A 280 -7.04 -13.44 5.89
N GLU A 281 -7.68 -12.58 6.68
CA GLU A 281 -9.00 -12.75 7.27
C GLU A 281 -10.00 -11.72 6.71
N TYR A 282 -9.50 -10.54 6.31
CA TYR A 282 -10.28 -9.45 5.74
C TYR A 282 -9.60 -8.92 4.47
N LEU A 283 -10.38 -8.84 3.38
CA LEU A 283 -9.95 -8.24 2.13
C LEU A 283 -10.99 -7.24 1.64
N ASP A 284 -10.56 -6.02 1.35
CA ASP A 284 -11.44 -4.95 0.89
C ASP A 284 -11.03 -4.47 -0.49
N LEU A 285 -11.92 -4.71 -1.45
CA LEU A 285 -11.80 -4.42 -2.88
C LEU A 285 -12.91 -3.45 -3.32
N THR A 286 -13.31 -2.55 -2.42
CA THR A 286 -14.24 -1.46 -2.73
C THR A 286 -13.78 -0.71 -3.99
N GLY A 287 -14.67 -0.46 -4.95
CA GLY A 287 -14.36 0.27 -6.18
C GLY A 287 -13.59 -0.54 -7.24
N CYS A 288 -13.31 -1.82 -7.01
CA CYS A 288 -12.55 -2.68 -7.93
C CYS A 288 -13.44 -3.49 -8.90
N VAL A 289 -14.63 -2.97 -9.21
CA VAL A 289 -15.69 -3.69 -9.95
C VAL A 289 -15.23 -4.18 -11.33
N SER A 290 -14.32 -3.45 -11.96
CA SER A 290 -13.78 -3.79 -13.28
C SER A 290 -13.09 -5.15 -13.33
N TRP A 291 -12.61 -5.69 -12.20
CA TRP A 291 -11.88 -6.95 -12.17
C TRP A 291 -12.44 -8.00 -11.21
N PHE A 292 -13.62 -7.75 -10.62
CA PHE A 292 -14.36 -8.76 -9.83
C PHE A 292 -14.44 -10.15 -10.50
N PRO A 293 -14.65 -10.28 -11.82
CA PRO A 293 -14.69 -11.60 -12.46
C PRO A 293 -13.42 -12.45 -12.26
N ALA A 294 -12.23 -11.83 -12.11
CA ALA A 294 -10.98 -12.54 -11.83
C ALA A 294 -10.99 -13.32 -10.50
N LEU A 295 -11.92 -13.01 -9.59
CA LEU A 295 -12.06 -13.71 -8.31
C LEU A 295 -12.76 -15.07 -8.44
N MET A 296 -13.49 -15.31 -9.54
CA MET A 296 -14.25 -16.56 -9.78
C MET A 296 -13.90 -17.27 -11.09
N ASN A 297 -13.24 -16.59 -12.02
CA ASN A 297 -12.83 -17.19 -13.28
C ASN A 297 -11.71 -18.21 -13.07
N ARG A 298 -11.81 -19.30 -13.84
CA ARG A 298 -10.78 -20.32 -13.96
C ARG A 298 -10.15 -20.22 -15.34
N VAL A 299 -8.82 -20.20 -15.36
CA VAL A 299 -8.04 -20.17 -16.59
C VAL A 299 -7.16 -21.41 -16.59
N ASP A 300 -7.44 -22.33 -17.52
CA ASP A 300 -6.90 -23.69 -17.55
C ASP A 300 -7.14 -24.44 -16.22
N ASN A 301 -6.08 -24.59 -15.42
CA ASN A 301 -6.10 -25.22 -14.09
C ASN A 301 -5.86 -24.22 -12.95
N ASP A 302 -5.79 -22.94 -13.28
CA ASP A 302 -5.47 -21.89 -12.34
C ASP A 302 -6.72 -21.08 -12.01
N GLN A 303 -6.98 -20.97 -10.71
CA GLN A 303 -8.01 -20.12 -10.12
C GLN A 303 -7.53 -19.68 -8.74
N VAL A 304 -8.20 -18.68 -8.17
CA VAL A 304 -7.97 -18.28 -6.79
C VAL A 304 -8.38 -19.43 -5.87
N ASP A 305 -7.50 -19.82 -4.96
CA ASP A 305 -7.78 -20.89 -3.99
C ASP A 305 -8.47 -20.33 -2.75
N TRP A 306 -9.80 -20.29 -2.77
CA TRP A 306 -10.60 -19.84 -1.65
C TRP A 306 -10.77 -20.87 -0.52
N ALA A 307 -10.33 -22.12 -0.72
CA ALA A 307 -10.41 -23.20 0.27
C ALA A 307 -9.09 -23.38 1.03
N GLY A 308 -7.95 -23.31 0.33
CA GLY A 308 -6.61 -23.36 0.88
C GLY A 308 -6.04 -21.97 1.18
N ASP A 309 -5.35 -21.36 0.20
CA ASP A 309 -4.59 -20.11 0.36
C ASP A 309 -5.41 -19.00 1.04
N TRP A 310 -6.63 -18.75 0.55
CA TRP A 310 -7.56 -17.76 1.11
C TRP A 310 -8.70 -18.38 1.93
N GLY A 311 -8.51 -19.59 2.44
CA GLY A 311 -9.48 -20.27 3.32
C GLY A 311 -9.76 -19.56 4.64
N LYS A 312 -8.87 -18.65 5.08
CA LYS A 312 -9.03 -17.87 6.32
C LYS A 312 -9.84 -16.59 6.15
N ILE A 313 -10.07 -16.12 4.93
CA ILE A 313 -10.85 -14.90 4.68
C ILE A 313 -12.28 -15.11 5.17
N THR A 314 -12.70 -14.30 6.13
CA THR A 314 -14.06 -14.28 6.67
C THR A 314 -14.88 -13.11 6.16
N THR A 315 -14.22 -12.05 5.71
CA THR A 315 -14.89 -10.84 5.19
C THR A 315 -14.24 -10.40 3.89
N LEU A 316 -15.04 -10.31 2.84
CA LEU A 316 -14.66 -9.78 1.53
C LEU A 316 -15.57 -8.60 1.19
N VAL A 317 -15.02 -7.42 0.96
CA VAL A 317 -15.79 -6.22 0.59
C VAL A 317 -15.69 -5.99 -0.91
N LEU A 318 -16.84 -6.08 -1.59
CA LEU A 318 -17.05 -5.95 -3.04
C LEU A 318 -18.13 -4.88 -3.33
N THR A 319 -17.92 -3.66 -2.83
CA THR A 319 -18.82 -2.53 -3.08
C THR A 319 -18.40 -1.74 -4.32
N TYR A 320 -19.38 -1.27 -5.06
CA TYR A 320 -19.30 -0.23 -6.07
C TYR A 320 -19.42 1.11 -5.35
N SER A 321 -18.32 1.82 -5.12
CA SER A 321 -18.42 3.19 -4.60
C SER A 321 -17.69 4.14 -5.50
N HIS A 322 -18.44 4.99 -6.22
CA HIS A 322 -17.94 6.26 -6.70
C HIS A 322 -18.87 7.34 -6.15
N GLY A 323 -18.28 8.37 -5.52
CA GLY A 323 -19.01 9.42 -4.83
C GLY A 323 -18.96 9.23 -3.33
N HIS A 324 -18.17 10.10 -2.70
CA HIS A 324 -18.20 10.48 -1.30
C HIS A 324 -19.43 9.92 -0.57
N GLU A 325 -19.25 9.13 0.49
CA GLU A 325 -20.22 9.17 1.59
C GLU A 325 -20.22 10.62 2.07
N GLY A 326 -20.99 11.47 1.38
CA GLY A 326 -21.43 12.74 1.90
C GLY A 326 -22.06 12.39 3.22
N SER A 327 -21.40 12.82 4.29
CA SER A 327 -22.07 13.42 5.42
C SER A 327 -23.51 13.74 5.03
N ALA A 328 -24.47 13.06 5.65
CA ALA A 328 -25.89 13.39 5.49
C ALA A 328 -26.21 14.83 5.93
N ASP A 329 -25.20 15.63 6.32
CA ASP A 329 -25.28 17.02 6.75
C ASP A 329 -24.69 18.04 5.74
N ASP A 330 -24.08 17.62 4.62
CA ASP A 330 -23.65 18.57 3.56
C ASP A 330 -24.72 18.73 2.48
N ASP A 331 -25.86 19.25 2.90
CA ASP A 331 -26.95 19.76 2.07
C ASP A 331 -26.61 21.17 1.53
N GLN A 332 -25.39 21.36 1.04
CA GLN A 332 -25.03 22.53 0.25
C GLN A 332 -25.08 22.13 -1.22
N SER A 333 -26.24 22.40 -1.81
CA SER A 333 -26.50 22.39 -3.24
C SER A 333 -25.40 23.14 -4.00
N HIS A 334 -24.39 22.42 -4.49
CA HIS A 334 -23.70 22.83 -5.70
C HIS A 334 -24.71 22.67 -6.83
N GLN A 335 -25.41 23.75 -7.12
CA GLN A 335 -26.31 23.87 -8.26
C GLN A 335 -25.45 23.80 -9.52
N THR A 336 -25.29 22.58 -10.05
CA THR A 336 -24.71 22.37 -11.38
C THR A 336 -25.70 22.89 -12.41
N ASP A 337 -25.27 23.71 -13.36
CA ASP A 337 -26.08 24.20 -14.50
C ASP A 337 -26.46 23.08 -15.49
N ASP A 338 -26.28 21.81 -15.12
CA ASP A 338 -26.59 20.66 -15.95
C ASP A 338 -28.12 20.47 -16.09
N PRO A 339 -28.62 20.17 -17.30
CA PRO A 339 -30.04 19.89 -17.51
C PRO A 339 -30.51 18.73 -16.61
N GLU A 340 -31.68 18.86 -15.99
CA GLU A 340 -32.25 17.85 -15.08
C GLU A 340 -32.30 16.43 -15.69
N ASP A 341 -32.53 16.35 -17.00
CA ASP A 341 -32.55 15.08 -17.74
C ASP A 341 -31.18 14.38 -17.76
N VAL A 342 -30.08 15.14 -17.89
CA VAL A 342 -28.70 14.60 -17.88
C VAL A 342 -28.35 14.08 -16.48
N VAL A 343 -28.69 14.84 -15.44
CA VAL A 343 -28.49 14.41 -14.04
C VAL A 343 -29.30 13.15 -13.75
N ARG A 344 -30.53 13.04 -14.28
CA ARG A 344 -31.37 11.84 -14.12
C ARG A 344 -30.78 10.63 -14.84
N GLU A 345 -30.27 10.81 -16.05
CA GLU A 345 -29.64 9.73 -16.83
C GLU A 345 -28.34 9.24 -16.19
N LEU A 346 -27.47 10.16 -15.73
CA LEU A 346 -26.24 9.80 -15.00
C LEU A 346 -26.54 9.03 -13.72
N ARG A 347 -27.53 9.46 -12.93
CA ARG A 347 -27.99 8.72 -11.75
C ARG A 347 -28.54 7.33 -12.11
N ALA A 348 -29.30 7.21 -13.20
CA ALA A 348 -29.83 5.93 -13.64
C ALA A 348 -28.70 4.98 -14.09
N ALA A 349 -27.70 5.49 -14.81
CA ALA A 349 -26.54 4.72 -15.23
C ALA A 349 -25.70 4.26 -14.03
N ASP A 350 -25.48 5.13 -13.04
CA ASP A 350 -24.76 4.80 -11.80
C ASP A 350 -25.49 3.71 -11.00
N VAL A 351 -26.82 3.84 -10.83
CA VAL A 351 -27.64 2.81 -10.18
C VAL A 351 -27.57 1.48 -10.93
N ALA A 352 -27.58 1.50 -12.27
CA ALA A 352 -27.45 0.28 -13.07
C ALA A 352 -26.07 -0.39 -12.89
N GLN A 353 -24.99 0.40 -12.87
CA GLN A 353 -23.64 -0.13 -12.61
C GLN A 353 -23.50 -0.70 -11.20
N ARG A 354 -24.03 0.00 -10.20
CA ARG A 354 -24.08 -0.47 -8.80
C ARG A 354 -24.85 -1.78 -8.66
N THR A 355 -25.97 -1.91 -9.35
CA THR A 355 -26.78 -3.14 -9.35
C THR A 355 -26.00 -4.30 -9.98
N LYS A 356 -25.39 -4.07 -11.15
CA LYS A 356 -24.55 -5.06 -11.83
C LYS A 356 -23.37 -5.52 -10.95
N ALA A 357 -22.72 -4.58 -10.26
CA ALA A 357 -21.64 -4.88 -9.34
C ALA A 357 -22.10 -5.76 -8.17
N ALA A 358 -23.25 -5.43 -7.57
CA ALA A 358 -23.85 -6.21 -6.49
C ALA A 358 -24.24 -7.63 -6.94
N ASP A 359 -24.76 -7.80 -8.15
CA ASP A 359 -25.08 -9.12 -8.69
C ASP A 359 -23.81 -9.95 -8.96
N THR A 360 -22.76 -9.34 -9.52
CA THR A 360 -21.46 -9.99 -9.68
C THR A 360 -20.87 -10.41 -8.33
N ALA A 361 -20.99 -9.57 -7.29
CA ALA A 361 -20.53 -9.90 -5.95
C ALA A 361 -21.28 -11.08 -5.33
N LYS A 362 -22.59 -11.22 -5.59
CA LYS A 362 -23.38 -12.40 -5.16
C LYS A 362 -22.93 -13.67 -5.86
N GLU A 363 -22.64 -13.61 -7.15
CA GLU A 363 -22.10 -14.75 -7.92
C GLU A 363 -20.76 -15.20 -7.34
N ILE A 364 -19.88 -14.25 -7.03
CA ILE A 364 -18.58 -14.53 -6.37
C ILE A 364 -18.79 -15.15 -5.00
N GLU A 365 -19.72 -14.64 -4.18
CA GLU A 365 -20.04 -15.23 -2.88
C GLU A 365 -20.49 -16.70 -3.02
N GLN A 366 -21.38 -16.98 -3.96
CA GLN A 366 -21.84 -18.34 -4.23
C GLN A 366 -20.70 -19.25 -4.70
N HIS A 367 -19.87 -18.76 -5.62
CA HIS A 367 -18.69 -19.47 -6.10
C HIS A 367 -17.74 -19.84 -4.95
N ILE A 368 -17.40 -18.87 -4.09
CA ILE A 368 -16.50 -19.09 -2.95
C ILE A 368 -17.09 -20.13 -2.00
N ARG A 369 -18.39 -20.04 -1.68
CA ARG A 369 -19.07 -21.00 -0.81
C ARG A 369 -19.07 -22.42 -1.40
N GLN A 370 -19.27 -22.54 -2.72
CA GLN A 370 -19.21 -23.81 -3.43
C GLN A 370 -17.79 -24.39 -3.42
N GLN A 371 -16.77 -23.59 -3.72
CA GLN A 371 -15.38 -24.04 -3.72
C GLN A 371 -14.91 -24.46 -2.34
N ARG A 372 -15.34 -23.75 -1.28
CA ARG A 372 -15.04 -24.10 0.10
C ARG A 372 -15.65 -25.44 0.49
N ALA A 373 -16.88 -25.76 0.06
CA ALA A 373 -17.54 -27.05 0.33
C ALA A 373 -17.45 -27.50 1.82
N GLY A 374 -17.46 -26.56 2.77
CA GLY A 374 -17.31 -26.82 4.21
C GLY A 374 -15.86 -26.77 4.74
N GLN A 375 -14.87 -26.54 3.88
CA GLN A 375 -13.47 -26.27 4.23
C GLN A 375 -13.24 -24.77 4.44
N GLY A 376 -12.27 -24.43 5.29
CA GLY A 376 -11.97 -23.04 5.64
C GLY A 376 -12.97 -22.42 6.62
N ARG A 377 -12.89 -21.10 6.82
CA ARG A 377 -13.80 -20.36 7.70
C ARG A 377 -15.09 -19.98 6.97
N PHE A 378 -16.11 -19.56 7.71
CA PHE A 378 -17.31 -18.97 7.09
C PHE A 378 -16.96 -17.61 6.47
N ILE A 379 -17.43 -17.34 5.25
CA ILE A 379 -17.24 -16.05 4.56
C ILE A 379 -18.53 -15.25 4.51
N THR A 380 -18.39 -13.95 4.73
CA THR A 380 -19.38 -12.92 4.46
C THR A 380 -18.85 -12.02 3.36
N VAL A 381 -19.62 -11.85 2.28
CA VAL A 381 -19.29 -10.89 1.22
C VAL A 381 -20.18 -9.65 1.41
N GLU A 382 -19.55 -8.50 1.58
CA GLU A 382 -20.23 -7.21 1.67
C GLU A 382 -20.29 -6.58 0.29
N TYR A 383 -21.49 -6.20 -0.15
CA TYR A 383 -21.73 -5.52 -1.43
C TYR A 383 -22.91 -4.57 -1.27
N ASP A 384 -23.07 -3.67 -2.24
CA ASP A 384 -24.14 -2.68 -2.22
C ASP A 384 -25.52 -3.31 -2.15
N ARG A 385 -26.34 -2.77 -1.25
CA ARG A 385 -27.74 -3.19 -1.16
C ARG A 385 -28.56 -2.48 -2.22
N ASP A 386 -29.51 -3.23 -2.77
CA ASP A 386 -30.53 -2.69 -3.64
C ASP A 386 -31.30 -1.56 -2.91
N PRO A 387 -31.31 -0.32 -3.43
CA PRO A 387 -31.99 0.80 -2.79
C PRO A 387 -33.50 0.58 -2.58
N GLY A 388 -34.11 -0.43 -3.24
CA GLY A 388 -35.53 -0.75 -3.13
C GLY A 388 -35.95 -1.70 -1.99
N ARG A 389 -35.01 -2.37 -1.29
CA ARG A 389 -35.35 -3.42 -0.32
C ARG A 389 -35.24 -2.92 1.13
N LYS A 390 -36.35 -2.41 1.69
CA LYS A 390 -36.47 -2.18 3.15
C LYS A 390 -36.52 -3.52 3.89
N ARG A 391 -35.88 -3.55 5.07
CA ARG A 391 -35.73 -4.73 5.95
C ARG A 391 -37.05 -5.29 6.45
#